data_AF-A0A7C7VE93-F1
#
_entry.id   AF-A0A7C7VE93-F1
#
_cell.length_a   1.000
_cell.length_b   1.000
_cell.length_c   1.000
_cell.angle_alpha   90.00
_cell.angle_beta   90.00
_cell.angle_gamma   90.00
#
_symmetry.space_group_name_H-M   'P 1'
#
loop_
_entity.id
_entity.type
_entity.pdbx_description
1 polymer ?
#
loop_
_entity_poly.entity_id
_entity_poly.type
_entity_poly.pdbx_seq_one_letter_code
_entity_poly.pdbx_strand_id
1 'polypeptide(L)'
;MPEKRFSSLEDYLETIADFSPIFVIREGKPLILSGVSSFMEYYGSKSGCYAESPDGRKVKISPQREDIDLHNTFFWYDARLSRYLTLENRVNCQQPPKDTMVVAALTLGLVESLPRARGLIDKYSWNQLKQARTDAIKKAMQARVAGESILLLCKKMLGVAEEGLKQRGLEEEVFLAPLWERLGRNRCPADRVRRLFQSGGIQTLVEGLKL
;
A
#
# COMPACT_ATOMS: atom_id res chain seq x y z
N MET A 1 7.23 2.42 -0.18
CA MET A 1 7.43 2.94 -1.56
C MET A 1 8.70 2.37 -2.16
N PRO A 2 8.70 2.03 -3.46
CA PRO A 2 9.91 1.69 -4.19
C PRO A 2 10.84 2.91 -4.34
N GLU A 3 12.13 2.66 -4.56
CA GLU A 3 13.14 3.72 -4.61
C GLU A 3 12.91 4.67 -5.79
N LYS A 4 12.51 4.12 -6.93
CA LYS A 4 12.06 4.83 -8.13
C LYS A 4 10.59 4.49 -8.44
N ARG A 5 9.94 5.35 -9.23
CA ARG A 5 8.65 5.04 -9.83
C ARG A 5 8.85 3.97 -10.91
N PHE A 6 7.95 2.99 -10.98
CA PHE A 6 7.94 2.02 -12.08
C PHE A 6 7.53 2.69 -13.38
N SER A 7 8.32 2.48 -14.44
CA SER A 7 8.05 3.02 -15.78
C SER A 7 7.17 2.10 -16.63
N SER A 8 7.20 0.79 -16.37
CA SER A 8 6.41 -0.23 -17.07
C SER A 8 6.14 -1.45 -16.19
N LEU A 9 5.41 -2.43 -16.73
CA LEU A 9 5.21 -3.72 -16.08
C LEU A 9 6.54 -4.49 -16.00
N GLU A 10 7.37 -4.41 -17.04
CA GLU A 10 8.68 -5.04 -17.10
C GLU A 10 9.61 -4.49 -16.00
N ASP A 11 9.68 -3.18 -15.82
CA ASP A 11 10.46 -2.55 -14.74
C ASP A 11 10.01 -3.02 -13.34
N TYR A 12 8.69 -3.23 -13.17
CA TYR A 12 8.14 -3.81 -11.94
C TYR A 12 8.55 -5.27 -11.75
N LEU A 13 8.48 -6.09 -12.80
CA LEU A 13 8.86 -7.50 -12.77
C LEU A 13 10.36 -7.69 -12.53
N GLU A 14 11.22 -6.90 -13.20
CA GLU A 14 12.66 -6.88 -12.98
C GLU A 14 12.99 -6.53 -11.53
N THR A 15 12.33 -5.50 -10.99
CA THR A 15 12.50 -5.12 -9.58
C THR A 15 12.11 -6.24 -8.62
N ILE A 16 11.00 -6.95 -8.89
CA ILE A 16 10.60 -8.12 -8.08
C ILE A 16 11.59 -9.27 -8.23
N ALA A 17 12.10 -9.49 -9.44
CA ALA A 17 12.99 -10.61 -9.72
C ALA A 17 14.32 -10.51 -8.95
N ASP A 18 14.71 -9.29 -8.54
CA ASP A 18 15.86 -9.05 -7.68
C ASP A 18 15.61 -9.33 -6.18
N PHE A 19 14.37 -9.59 -5.76
CA PHE A 19 14.09 -9.91 -4.36
C PHE A 19 14.60 -11.30 -3.99
N SER A 20 15.13 -11.43 -2.78
CA SER A 20 15.52 -12.73 -2.24
C SER A 20 14.28 -13.56 -1.91
N PRO A 21 14.16 -14.79 -2.42
CA PRO A 21 13.14 -15.71 -1.96
C PRO A 21 13.44 -16.15 -0.52
N ILE A 22 12.41 -16.19 0.31
CA ILE A 22 12.49 -16.50 1.75
C ILE A 22 12.29 -18.00 1.98
N PHE A 23 11.21 -18.57 1.44
CA PHE A 23 10.88 -19.98 1.62
C PHE A 23 10.00 -20.49 0.49
N VAL A 24 10.01 -21.80 0.28
CA VAL A 24 9.08 -22.47 -0.64
C VAL A 24 8.25 -23.49 0.10
N ILE A 25 7.16 -23.93 -0.51
CA ILE A 25 6.33 -25.01 0.05
C ILE A 25 6.51 -26.25 -0.81
N ARG A 26 6.89 -27.37 -0.18
CA ARG A 26 6.95 -28.69 -0.81
C ARG A 26 6.19 -29.68 0.08
N GLU A 27 5.27 -30.42 -0.52
CA GLU A 27 4.42 -31.40 0.22
C GLU A 27 3.74 -30.79 1.46
N GLY A 28 3.28 -29.53 1.34
CA GLY A 28 2.63 -28.80 2.44
C GLY A 28 3.57 -28.30 3.54
N LYS A 29 4.89 -28.49 3.42
CA LYS A 29 5.89 -28.07 4.41
C LYS A 29 6.71 -26.87 3.90
N PRO A 30 6.96 -25.86 4.75
CA PRO A 30 7.85 -24.75 4.40
C PRO A 30 9.31 -25.22 4.42
N LEU A 31 10.06 -24.87 3.38
CA LEU A 31 11.51 -25.06 3.28
C LEU A 31 12.16 -23.67 3.08
N ILE A 32 13.06 -23.28 3.99
CA ILE A 32 13.72 -21.98 3.97
C ILE A 32 14.79 -22.00 2.89
N LEU A 33 14.74 -21.06 1.95
CA LEU A 33 15.76 -20.96 0.91
C LEU A 33 17.06 -20.41 1.50
N SER A 34 18.17 -21.09 1.20
CA SER A 34 19.49 -20.70 1.68
C SER A 34 20.45 -20.58 0.50
N GLY A 35 21.31 -19.57 0.53
CA GLY A 35 22.37 -19.41 -0.47
C GLY A 35 21.90 -18.96 -1.86
N VAL A 36 20.72 -18.35 -1.96
CA VAL A 36 20.22 -17.70 -3.17
C VAL A 36 19.84 -16.25 -2.83
N SER A 37 20.31 -15.30 -3.62
CA SER A 37 20.19 -13.87 -3.35
C SER A 37 19.01 -13.19 -4.04
N SER A 38 18.47 -13.79 -5.11
CA SER A 38 17.35 -13.24 -5.88
C SER A 38 16.48 -14.31 -6.53
N PHE A 39 15.26 -13.97 -6.95
CA PHE A 39 14.44 -14.84 -7.79
C PHE A 39 15.10 -15.10 -9.14
N MET A 40 15.83 -14.13 -9.70
CA MET A 40 16.62 -14.33 -10.92
C MET A 40 17.62 -15.48 -10.76
N GLU A 41 18.38 -15.48 -9.67
CA GLU A 41 19.33 -16.55 -9.37
C GLU A 41 18.60 -17.88 -9.12
N TYR A 42 17.50 -17.84 -8.37
CA TYR A 42 16.68 -19.02 -8.06
C TYR A 42 16.17 -19.71 -9.33
N TYR A 43 15.40 -18.98 -10.16
CA TYR A 43 14.79 -19.50 -11.38
C TYR A 43 15.82 -19.77 -12.49
N GLY A 44 16.98 -19.12 -12.45
CA GLY A 44 18.10 -19.40 -13.36
C GLY A 44 18.90 -20.67 -13.02
N SER A 45 18.71 -21.26 -11.84
CA SER A 45 19.49 -22.41 -11.40
C SER A 45 19.15 -23.70 -12.16
N LYS A 46 20.05 -24.12 -13.05
CA LYS A 46 19.93 -25.39 -13.80
C LYS A 46 20.19 -26.63 -12.94
N SER A 47 21.02 -26.50 -11.90
CA SER A 47 21.44 -27.60 -11.04
C SER A 47 20.52 -27.83 -9.84
N GLY A 48 19.49 -27.00 -9.69
CA GLY A 48 18.66 -26.90 -8.48
C GLY A 48 19.32 -26.05 -7.39
N CYS A 49 18.53 -25.69 -6.38
CA CYS A 49 18.94 -24.94 -5.20
C CYS A 49 18.83 -25.82 -3.96
N TYR A 50 19.38 -25.36 -2.84
CA TYR A 50 19.19 -26.00 -1.54
C TYR A 50 18.30 -25.15 -0.65
N ALA A 51 17.37 -25.81 0.03
CA ALA A 51 16.57 -25.23 1.08
C ALA A 51 16.72 -26.06 2.35
N GLU A 52 16.37 -25.49 3.48
CA GLU A 52 16.43 -26.12 4.79
C GLU A 52 15.02 -26.39 5.30
N SER A 53 14.74 -27.62 5.72
CA SER A 53 13.50 -27.95 6.40
C SER A 53 13.49 -27.41 7.83
N PRO A 54 12.32 -27.34 8.51
CA PRO A 54 12.24 -26.80 9.87
C PRO A 54 13.07 -27.55 10.91
N ASP A 55 13.46 -28.80 10.63
CA ASP A 55 14.35 -29.63 11.44
C ASP A 55 15.83 -29.55 11.02
N GLY A 56 16.21 -28.59 10.17
CA GLY A 56 17.59 -28.30 9.79
C GLY A 56 18.18 -29.19 8.68
N ARG A 57 17.37 -30.01 8.00
CA ARG A 57 17.86 -30.86 6.91
C ARG A 57 17.95 -30.08 5.61
N LYS A 58 19.07 -30.23 4.91
CA LYS A 58 19.24 -29.70 3.55
C LYS A 58 18.48 -30.55 2.55
N VAL A 59 17.59 -29.91 1.80
CA VAL A 59 16.76 -30.50 0.76
C VAL A 59 17.12 -29.84 -0.56
N LYS A 60 17.43 -30.66 -1.57
CA LYS A 60 17.62 -30.18 -2.93
C LYS A 60 16.25 -29.90 -3.56
N ILE A 61 16.06 -28.71 -4.12
CA ILE A 61 14.82 -28.27 -4.73
C ILE A 61 15.06 -27.66 -6.10
N SER A 62 14.01 -27.63 -6.91
CA SER A 62 13.96 -26.88 -8.17
C SER A 62 12.87 -25.82 -8.09
N PRO A 63 13.07 -24.67 -8.77
CA PRO A 63 12.05 -23.64 -8.91
C PRO A 63 10.75 -24.17 -9.48
N GLN A 64 9.63 -23.75 -8.88
CA GLN A 64 8.28 -23.97 -9.38
C GLN A 64 7.62 -22.61 -9.62
N ARG A 65 6.64 -22.56 -10.52
CA ARG A 65 5.95 -21.30 -10.86
C ARG A 65 5.30 -20.68 -9.63
N GLU A 66 4.75 -21.51 -8.76
CA GLU A 66 4.01 -21.10 -7.57
C GLU A 66 4.91 -20.47 -6.50
N ASP A 67 6.24 -20.66 -6.58
CA ASP A 67 7.17 -20.13 -5.60
C ASP A 67 7.21 -18.60 -5.61
N ILE A 68 7.15 -17.93 -6.78
CA ILE A 68 7.11 -16.46 -6.82
C ILE A 68 5.75 -15.92 -6.31
N ASP A 69 4.66 -16.63 -6.59
CA ASP A 69 3.31 -16.25 -6.16
C ASP A 69 3.18 -16.29 -4.64
N LEU A 70 3.81 -17.27 -3.99
CA LEU A 70 3.91 -17.37 -2.52
C LEU A 70 4.51 -16.09 -1.91
N HIS A 71 5.48 -15.50 -2.60
CA HIS A 71 6.20 -14.34 -2.09
C HIS A 71 5.57 -13.00 -2.41
N ASN A 72 4.47 -12.97 -3.17
CA ASN A 72 3.70 -11.76 -3.42
C ASN A 72 3.38 -11.00 -2.11
N THR A 73 3.13 -11.76 -1.03
CA THR A 73 2.89 -11.25 0.32
C THR A 73 4.05 -10.43 0.90
N PHE A 74 5.29 -10.66 0.46
CA PHE A 74 6.52 -9.98 0.92
C PHE A 74 6.92 -8.75 0.10
N PHE A 75 6.21 -8.45 -0.99
CA PHE A 75 6.41 -7.19 -1.72
C PHE A 75 5.70 -6.04 -0.97
N TRP A 76 6.38 -5.47 0.03
CA TRP A 76 5.81 -4.47 0.94
C TRP A 76 5.83 -3.05 0.35
N TYR A 77 5.43 -2.94 -0.91
CA TYR A 77 5.19 -1.66 -1.55
C TYR A 77 3.82 -1.09 -1.18
N ASP A 78 3.70 0.22 -1.41
CA ASP A 78 2.48 1.01 -1.17
C ASP A 78 1.30 0.53 -2.03
N ALA A 79 1.61 0.04 -3.24
CA ALA A 79 0.71 -0.74 -4.06
C ALA A 79 1.48 -1.89 -4.71
N ARG A 80 0.79 -3.00 -5.01
CA ARG A 80 1.40 -4.17 -5.67
C ARG A 80 0.41 -4.86 -6.59
N LEU A 81 0.91 -5.58 -7.59
CA LEU A 81 0.10 -6.52 -8.35
C LEU A 81 -0.09 -7.80 -7.52
N SER A 82 -1.34 -8.23 -7.37
CA SER A 82 -1.68 -9.45 -6.65
C SER A 82 -1.70 -10.67 -7.58
N ARG A 83 -1.66 -11.87 -7.01
CA ARG A 83 -1.89 -13.14 -7.72
C ARG A 83 -3.26 -13.25 -8.40
N TYR A 84 -4.20 -12.37 -8.06
CA TYR A 84 -5.54 -12.32 -8.65
C TYR A 84 -5.62 -11.36 -9.84
N LEU A 85 -4.49 -10.87 -10.35
CA LEU A 85 -4.40 -9.89 -11.43
C LEU A 85 -5.10 -8.57 -11.09
N THR A 86 -5.03 -8.18 -9.81
CA THR A 86 -5.55 -6.90 -9.30
C THR A 86 -4.41 -6.02 -8.80
N LEU A 87 -4.62 -4.71 -8.81
CA LEU A 87 -3.74 -3.76 -8.13
C LEU A 87 -4.24 -3.57 -6.68
N GLU A 88 -3.42 -3.96 -5.71
CA GLU A 88 -3.74 -3.84 -4.30
C GLU A 88 -3.23 -2.51 -3.74
N ASN A 89 -4.13 -1.65 -3.27
CA ASN A 89 -3.80 -0.40 -2.57
C ASN A 89 -3.56 -0.68 -1.08
N ARG A 90 -2.35 -0.43 -0.57
CA ARG A 90 -1.88 -0.88 0.76
C ARG A 90 -1.48 0.25 1.71
N VAL A 91 -1.79 1.51 1.39
CA VAL A 91 -1.36 2.67 2.20
C VAL A 91 -2.37 3.13 3.25
N ASN A 92 -3.58 2.57 3.27
CA ASN A 92 -4.67 3.09 4.07
C ASN A 92 -4.80 2.35 5.40
N CYS A 93 -4.92 3.10 6.49
CA CYS A 93 -5.31 2.53 7.78
C CYS A 93 -6.77 2.03 7.72
N GLN A 94 -7.10 1.05 8.57
CA GLN A 94 -8.48 0.70 8.85
C GLN A 94 -9.27 1.95 9.25
N GLN A 95 -10.42 2.14 8.61
CA GLN A 95 -11.29 3.27 8.86
C GLN A 95 -12.27 2.96 9.99
N PRO A 96 -12.83 4.00 10.66
CA PRO A 96 -13.96 3.80 11.56
C PRO A 96 -15.06 2.96 10.88
N PRO A 97 -15.69 1.99 11.56
CA PRO A 97 -16.78 1.15 11.04
C PRO A 97 -17.85 1.83 10.19
N LYS A 98 -18.27 3.05 10.52
CA LYS A 98 -19.24 3.82 9.72
C LYS A 98 -18.70 4.40 8.41
N ASP A 99 -17.38 4.44 8.26
CA ASP A 99 -16.66 5.02 7.13
C ASP A 99 -15.91 3.94 6.32
N THR A 100 -16.27 2.66 6.44
CA THR A 100 -15.53 1.52 5.84
C THR A 100 -15.37 1.62 4.32
N MET A 101 -16.40 2.13 3.62
CA MET A 101 -16.40 2.27 2.16
C MET A 101 -15.51 3.40 1.64
N VAL A 102 -15.07 4.32 2.50
CA VAL A 102 -14.41 5.56 2.09
C VAL A 102 -13.11 5.32 1.30
N VAL A 103 -12.34 4.30 1.65
CA VAL A 103 -11.07 3.98 0.98
C VAL A 103 -11.30 3.38 -0.40
N ALA A 104 -12.32 2.51 -0.52
CA ALA A 104 -12.72 1.93 -1.79
C ALA A 104 -13.23 3.02 -2.74
N ALA A 105 -14.13 3.88 -2.26
CA ALA A 105 -14.66 5.01 -3.01
C ALA A 105 -13.55 5.98 -3.46
N LEU A 106 -12.63 6.36 -2.56
CA LEU A 106 -11.50 7.22 -2.91
C LEU A 106 -10.62 6.59 -3.99
N THR A 107 -10.27 5.31 -3.83
CA THR A 107 -9.41 4.60 -4.78
C THR A 107 -10.09 4.49 -6.15
N LEU A 108 -11.35 4.06 -6.18
CA LEU A 108 -12.13 3.91 -7.41
C LEU A 108 -12.26 5.26 -8.14
N GLY A 109 -12.70 6.31 -7.44
CA GLY A 109 -12.85 7.65 -8.04
C GLY A 109 -11.56 8.18 -8.66
N LEU A 110 -10.42 7.98 -8.00
CA LEU A 110 -9.12 8.37 -8.55
C LEU A 110 -8.73 7.56 -9.80
N VAL A 111 -9.09 6.28 -9.86
CA VAL A 111 -8.83 5.41 -11.02
C VAL A 111 -9.72 5.79 -12.20
N GLU A 112 -11.00 6.08 -11.96
CA GLU A 112 -11.93 6.54 -13.01
C GLU A 112 -11.46 7.85 -13.66
N SER A 113 -10.82 8.73 -12.86
CA SER A 113 -10.21 9.97 -13.33
C SER A 113 -8.68 9.94 -13.35
N LEU A 114 -8.09 8.77 -13.66
CA LEU A 114 -6.64 8.55 -13.57
C LEU A 114 -5.77 9.59 -14.29
N PRO A 115 -6.07 10.03 -15.53
CA PRO A 115 -5.27 11.07 -16.18
C PRO A 115 -5.22 12.39 -15.40
N ARG A 116 -6.35 12.79 -14.79
CA ARG A 116 -6.43 14.02 -13.98
C ARG A 116 -5.73 13.87 -12.64
N ALA A 117 -5.93 12.73 -11.97
CA ALA A 117 -5.21 12.39 -10.75
C ALA A 117 -3.69 12.39 -10.98
N ARG A 118 -3.24 11.78 -12.08
CA ARG A 118 -1.83 11.76 -12.51
C ARG A 118 -1.30 13.15 -12.77
N GLY A 119 -2.06 14.00 -13.48
CA GLY A 119 -1.68 15.39 -13.73
C GLY A 119 -1.48 16.24 -12.47
N LEU A 120 -2.07 15.87 -11.33
CA LEU A 120 -1.82 16.54 -10.05
C LEU A 120 -0.50 16.09 -9.41
N ILE A 121 -0.20 14.79 -9.44
CA ILE A 121 1.01 14.24 -8.78
C ILE A 121 2.28 14.37 -9.62
N ASP A 122 2.17 14.37 -10.95
CA ASP A 122 3.32 14.48 -11.86
C ASP A 122 4.00 15.87 -11.81
N LYS A 123 3.41 16.82 -11.09
CA LYS A 123 4.01 18.13 -10.76
C LYS A 123 5.14 18.05 -9.73
N TYR A 124 5.24 16.92 -9.02
CA TYR A 124 6.21 16.70 -7.97
C TYR A 124 7.20 15.61 -8.38
N SER A 125 8.46 15.76 -7.99
CA SER A 125 9.45 14.70 -8.16
C SER A 125 9.12 13.51 -7.27
N TRP A 126 9.62 12.32 -7.64
CA TRP A 126 9.42 11.11 -6.85
C TRP A 126 9.93 11.26 -5.41
N ASN A 127 11.09 11.91 -5.23
CA ASN A 127 11.65 12.19 -3.90
C ASN A 127 10.77 13.14 -3.09
N GLN A 128 10.16 14.15 -3.71
CA GLN A 128 9.20 15.02 -3.03
C GLN A 128 7.97 14.24 -2.56
N LEU A 129 7.46 13.31 -3.36
CA LEU A 129 6.33 12.44 -2.98
C LEU A 129 6.71 11.47 -1.85
N LYS A 130 7.91 10.85 -1.90
CA LYS A 130 8.44 10.01 -0.82
C LYS A 130 8.55 10.78 0.50
N GLN A 131 9.06 12.01 0.44
CA GLN A 131 9.16 12.89 1.60
C GLN A 131 7.77 13.29 2.12
N ALA A 132 6.86 13.70 1.23
CA ALA A 132 5.51 14.09 1.60
C ALA A 132 4.74 12.95 2.30
N ARG A 133 4.89 11.71 1.83
CA ARG A 133 4.35 10.53 2.51
C ARG A 133 4.90 10.39 3.93
N THR A 134 6.22 10.50 4.08
CA THR A 134 6.88 10.41 5.39
C THR A 134 6.41 11.51 6.34
N ASP A 135 6.27 12.73 5.83
CA ASP A 135 5.72 13.86 6.58
C ASP A 135 4.25 13.65 6.93
N ALA A 136 3.43 13.13 6.01
CA ALA A 136 2.01 12.84 6.27
C ALA A 136 1.81 11.82 7.39
N ILE A 137 2.66 10.79 7.47
CA ILE A 137 2.64 9.81 8.55
C ILE A 137 2.90 10.47 9.90
N LYS A 138 3.85 11.41 9.97
CA LYS A 138 4.29 12.04 11.23
C LYS A 138 3.43 13.23 11.65
N LYS A 139 2.97 14.02 10.68
CA LYS A 139 2.39 15.36 10.86
C LYS A 139 0.94 15.43 10.40
N ALA A 140 0.39 14.35 9.84
CA ALA A 140 -0.96 14.28 9.30
C ALA A 140 -1.28 15.48 8.39
N MET A 141 -2.33 16.22 8.70
CA MET A 141 -2.81 17.35 7.89
C MET A 141 -1.88 18.57 7.91
N GLN A 142 -0.86 18.61 8.79
CA GLN A 142 0.15 19.66 8.81
C GLN A 142 1.36 19.36 7.90
N ALA A 143 1.35 18.20 7.25
CA ALA A 143 2.41 17.83 6.32
C ALA A 143 2.46 18.77 5.10
N ARG A 144 3.59 18.70 4.41
CA ARG A 144 3.86 19.51 3.23
C ARG A 144 4.37 18.65 2.08
N VAL A 145 4.13 19.11 0.86
CA VAL A 145 4.70 18.56 -0.37
C VAL A 145 5.35 19.70 -1.13
N ALA A 146 6.65 19.58 -1.40
CA ALA A 146 7.45 20.64 -2.02
C ALA A 146 7.28 22.03 -1.35
N GLY A 147 7.16 22.07 -0.02
CA GLY A 147 6.98 23.31 0.75
C GLY A 147 5.52 23.81 0.83
N GLU A 148 4.60 23.28 0.05
CA GLU A 148 3.18 23.63 0.08
C GLU A 148 2.39 22.78 1.07
N SER A 149 1.26 23.30 1.57
CA SER A 149 0.36 22.54 2.43
C SER A 149 -0.20 21.32 1.72
N ILE A 150 -0.09 20.14 2.32
CA ILE A 150 -0.63 18.90 1.74
C ILE A 150 -2.15 18.94 1.60
N LEU A 151 -2.83 19.75 2.42
CA LEU A 151 -4.29 19.93 2.36
C LEU A 151 -4.79 20.38 0.98
N LEU A 152 -4.02 21.25 0.32
CA LEU A 152 -4.38 21.72 -1.01
C LEU A 152 -4.35 20.57 -2.03
N LEU A 153 -3.33 19.71 -1.95
CA LEU A 153 -3.23 18.52 -2.79
C LEU A 153 -4.35 17.52 -2.44
N CYS A 154 -4.59 17.25 -1.15
CA CYS A 154 -5.68 16.37 -0.72
C CYS A 154 -7.05 16.85 -1.21
N LYS A 155 -7.33 18.16 -1.13
CA LYS A 155 -8.58 18.75 -1.63
C LYS A 155 -8.75 18.55 -3.13
N LYS A 156 -7.69 18.80 -3.91
CA LYS A 156 -7.70 18.60 -5.37
C LYS A 156 -7.88 17.12 -5.73
N MET A 157 -7.15 16.23 -5.06
CA MET A 157 -7.25 14.78 -5.29
C MET A 157 -8.64 14.24 -4.91
N LEU A 158 -9.21 14.69 -3.79
CA LEU A 158 -10.56 14.30 -3.38
C LEU A 158 -11.63 14.82 -4.36
N GLY A 159 -11.47 16.04 -4.88
CA GLY A 159 -12.33 16.56 -5.94
C GLY A 159 -12.26 15.72 -7.21
N VAL A 160 -11.05 15.31 -7.63
CA VAL A 160 -10.87 14.40 -8.78
C VAL A 160 -11.55 13.05 -8.52
N ALA A 161 -11.44 12.50 -7.31
CA ALA A 161 -12.08 11.25 -6.96
C ALA A 161 -13.61 11.36 -7.02
N GLU A 162 -14.17 12.44 -6.47
CA GLU A 162 -15.60 12.72 -6.50
C GLU A 162 -16.13 12.85 -7.95
N GLU A 163 -15.42 13.59 -8.79
CA GLU A 163 -15.78 13.73 -10.21
C GLU A 163 -15.71 12.38 -10.94
N GLY A 164 -14.72 11.55 -10.66
CA GLY A 164 -14.61 10.20 -11.23
C GLY A 164 -15.77 9.29 -10.83
N LEU A 165 -16.23 9.33 -9.58
CA LEU A 165 -17.40 8.57 -9.14
C LEU A 165 -18.70 9.10 -9.77
N LYS A 166 -18.87 10.43 -9.84
CA LYS A 166 -20.04 11.05 -10.48
C LYS A 166 -20.18 10.64 -11.96
N GLN A 167 -19.06 10.50 -12.68
CA GLN A 167 -19.06 10.05 -14.07
C GLN A 167 -19.61 8.63 -14.26
N ARG A 168 -19.50 7.77 -13.24
CA ARG A 168 -20.09 6.43 -13.26
C ARG A 168 -21.61 6.45 -13.12
N GLY A 169 -22.18 7.51 -12.56
CA GLY A 169 -23.63 7.69 -12.43
C GLY A 169 -24.31 6.75 -11.43
N LEU A 170 -23.58 6.28 -10.41
CA LEU A 170 -24.06 5.32 -9.42
C LEU A 170 -24.26 5.91 -8.01
N GLU A 171 -24.14 7.24 -7.87
CA GLU A 171 -24.27 7.96 -6.60
C GLU A 171 -23.28 7.52 -5.50
N GLU A 172 -22.15 6.91 -5.90
CA GLU A 172 -21.12 6.38 -5.01
C GLU A 172 -20.30 7.50 -4.33
N GLU A 173 -20.34 8.73 -4.84
CA GLU A 173 -19.62 9.85 -4.26
C GLU A 173 -20.05 10.20 -2.83
N VAL A 174 -21.24 9.77 -2.41
CA VAL A 174 -21.72 9.94 -1.04
C VAL A 174 -20.76 9.32 -0.02
N PHE A 175 -20.06 8.24 -0.41
CA PHE A 175 -19.08 7.57 0.44
C PHE A 175 -17.81 8.40 0.69
N LEU A 176 -17.59 9.49 -0.06
CA LEU A 176 -16.49 10.43 0.15
C LEU A 176 -16.78 11.50 1.21
N ALA A 177 -18.04 11.64 1.65
CA ALA A 177 -18.45 12.66 2.63
C ALA A 177 -17.57 12.69 3.90
N PRO A 178 -17.14 11.56 4.50
CA PRO A 178 -16.24 11.58 5.65
C PRO A 178 -14.89 12.25 5.37
N LEU A 179 -14.34 12.13 4.15
CA LEU A 179 -13.08 12.79 3.79
C LEU A 179 -13.25 14.29 3.65
N TRP A 180 -14.36 14.74 3.06
CA TRP A 180 -14.69 16.16 2.99
C TRP A 180 -14.83 16.79 4.38
N GLU A 181 -15.53 16.12 5.30
CA GLU A 181 -15.67 16.56 6.70
C GLU A 181 -14.30 16.67 7.40
N ARG A 182 -13.43 15.66 7.21
CA ARG A 182 -12.07 15.63 7.78
C ARG A 182 -11.20 16.77 7.25
N LEU A 183 -11.23 17.03 5.94
CA LEU A 183 -10.52 18.16 5.33
C LEU A 183 -11.08 19.49 5.83
N GLY A 184 -12.40 19.65 5.90
CA GLY A 184 -13.04 20.87 6.39
C GLY A 184 -12.70 21.20 7.85
N ARG A 185 -12.53 20.18 8.69
CA ARG A 185 -12.12 20.34 10.09
C ARG A 185 -10.60 20.37 10.31
N ASN A 186 -9.82 20.13 9.26
CA ASN A 186 -8.37 19.94 9.34
C ASN A 186 -7.98 18.91 10.42
N ARG A 187 -8.70 17.78 10.46
CA ARG A 187 -8.54 16.72 11.48
C ARG A 187 -8.69 15.34 10.85
N CYS A 188 -7.90 14.40 11.34
CA CYS A 188 -7.95 12.99 10.99
C CYS A 188 -8.38 12.13 12.20
N PRO A 189 -8.70 10.84 12.00
CA PRO A 189 -9.05 9.94 13.10
C PRO A 189 -7.98 9.88 14.21
N ALA A 190 -6.68 10.00 13.85
CA ALA A 190 -5.60 9.99 14.83
C ALA A 190 -5.66 11.17 15.83
N ASP A 191 -6.19 12.33 15.44
CA ASP A 191 -6.38 13.47 16.34
C ASP A 191 -7.42 13.18 17.44
N ARG A 192 -8.44 12.37 17.11
CA ARG A 192 -9.41 11.90 18.12
C ARG A 192 -8.75 10.88 19.05
N VAL A 193 -8.05 9.90 18.48
CA VAL A 193 -7.35 8.85 19.25
C VAL A 193 -6.35 9.47 20.23
N ARG A 194 -5.54 10.42 19.76
CA ARG A 194 -4.58 11.15 20.60
C ARG A 194 -5.26 11.88 21.76
N ARG A 195 -6.36 12.59 21.50
CA ARG A 195 -7.10 13.31 22.56
C ARG A 195 -7.67 12.37 23.63
N LEU A 196 -8.29 11.25 23.22
CA LEU A 196 -8.80 10.25 24.15
C LEU A 196 -7.68 9.69 25.03
N PHE A 197 -6.57 9.30 24.41
CA PHE A 197 -5.41 8.80 25.14
C PHE A 197 -4.85 9.83 26.12
N GLN A 198 -4.74 11.10 25.72
CA GLN A 198 -4.26 12.17 26.59
C GLN A 198 -5.20 12.45 27.76
N SER A 199 -6.51 12.20 27.62
CA SER A 199 -7.50 12.47 28.67
C SER A 199 -7.57 11.42 29.77
N GLY A 200 -7.22 10.16 29.48
CA GLY A 200 -7.36 9.08 30.47
C GLY A 200 -6.63 7.78 30.11
N GLY A 201 -5.61 7.85 29.25
CA GLY A 201 -4.78 6.71 28.87
C GLY A 201 -5.48 5.69 27.99
N ILE A 202 -4.96 4.45 28.02
CA ILE A 202 -5.41 3.37 27.14
C ILE A 202 -6.84 2.93 27.42
N GLN A 203 -7.27 2.97 28.69
CA GLN A 203 -8.63 2.56 29.06
C GLN A 203 -9.67 3.48 28.43
N THR A 204 -9.52 4.80 28.59
CA THR A 204 -10.40 5.79 27.95
C THR A 204 -10.36 5.71 26.43
N LEU A 205 -9.20 5.39 25.84
CA LEU A 205 -9.11 5.17 24.40
C LEU A 205 -9.94 3.97 23.96
N VAL A 206 -9.80 2.81 24.61
CA VAL A 206 -10.54 1.60 24.24
C VAL A 206 -12.03 1.80 24.43
N GLU A 207 -12.46 2.34 25.58
CA GLU A 207 -13.86 2.62 25.87
C GLU A 207 -14.46 3.67 24.93
N GLY A 208 -13.73 4.75 24.64
CA GLY A 208 -14.17 5.82 23.74
C GLY A 208 -14.16 5.45 22.26
N LEU A 209 -13.47 4.37 21.88
CA LEU A 209 -13.48 3.80 20.53
C LEU A 209 -14.46 2.64 20.37
N LYS A 210 -15.10 2.15 21.46
CA LYS A 210 -16.19 1.18 21.34
C LYS A 210 -17.27 1.77 20.43
N LEU A 211 -17.54 1.03 19.36
CA LEU A 211 -18.58 1.24 18.37
C LEU A 211 -19.59 0.12 18.53
#